data_AF-A0A1N6FE50-F1
#
_entry.id   AF-A0A1N6FE50-F1
#
_cell.length_a   1.000
_cell.length_b   1.000
_cell.length_c   1.000
_cell.angle_alpha   90.00
_cell.angle_beta   90.00
_cell.angle_gamma   90.00
#
_symmetry.space_group_name_H-M   'P 1'
#
loop_
_entity.id
_entity.type
_entity.pdbx_description
1 polymer ?
#
loop_
_entity_poly.entity_id
_entity_poly.type
_entity_poly.pdbx_seq_one_letter_code
_entity_poly.pdbx_strand_id
1 'polypeptide(L)'
;MKKRFLRTSAYLLASLAIIFAVSFANAGDSTSFNPTAVTVQVDSIGGVPIGSIIPWPSSTPPKDYLECNGQSFSAATYPKLKVALNGATTVPDYQDEFLRGASASRAVGSKQVDAIRNITGSFYAGEFNSLDGDPNAFTVMKGKGAFSSGGVTSIHGWGSQSGFHSDHTYRIDFKASDQVPTANENRPRNVAVMYIIRAK
;
A
#
# COMPACT_ATOMS: atom_id res chain seq x y z
N MET A 1 -28.16 -24.23 82.40
CA MET A 1 -28.52 -23.71 81.05
C MET A 1 -27.68 -22.49 80.64
N LYS A 2 -26.34 -22.52 80.77
CA LYS A 2 -25.48 -21.32 80.61
C LYS A 2 -24.54 -21.33 79.37
N LYS A 3 -24.61 -22.32 78.48
CA LYS A 3 -23.70 -22.44 77.31
C LYS A 3 -24.31 -22.12 75.94
N ARG A 4 -25.62 -21.81 75.85
CA ARG A 4 -26.28 -21.42 74.58
C ARG A 4 -26.36 -19.90 74.34
N PHE A 5 -26.18 -19.07 75.36
CA PHE A 5 -26.24 -17.60 75.24
C PHE A 5 -24.94 -16.94 74.76
N LEU A 6 -23.79 -17.63 74.85
CA LEU A 6 -22.50 -17.04 74.48
C LEU A 6 -22.20 -17.15 72.97
N ARG A 7 -22.81 -18.10 72.26
CA ARG A 7 -22.62 -18.26 70.81
C ARG A 7 -23.45 -17.27 70.00
N THR A 8 -24.68 -16.97 70.41
CA THR A 8 -25.53 -15.96 69.74
C THR A 8 -25.02 -14.53 69.90
N SER A 9 -24.36 -14.21 71.03
CA SER A 9 -23.75 -12.89 71.27
C SER A 9 -22.52 -12.63 70.39
N ALA A 10 -21.71 -13.66 70.12
CA ALA A 10 -20.54 -13.55 69.24
C ALA A 10 -20.93 -13.32 67.76
N TYR A 11 -22.04 -13.90 67.28
CA TYR A 11 -22.52 -13.63 65.92
C TYR A 11 -23.15 -12.25 65.79
N LEU A 12 -23.85 -11.74 66.82
CA LEU A 12 -24.44 -10.40 66.80
C LEU A 12 -23.37 -9.29 66.77
N LEU A 13 -22.27 -9.47 67.52
CA LEU A 13 -21.14 -8.55 67.53
C LEU A 13 -20.28 -8.65 66.25
N ALA A 14 -20.12 -9.85 65.69
CA ALA A 14 -19.45 -10.03 64.39
C ALA A 14 -20.25 -9.43 63.23
N SER A 15 -21.59 -9.52 63.25
CA SER A 15 -22.44 -8.86 62.25
C SER A 15 -22.50 -7.34 62.39
N LEU A 16 -22.34 -6.80 63.60
CA LEU A 16 -22.31 -5.35 63.84
C LEU A 16 -20.98 -4.72 63.38
N ALA A 17 -19.87 -5.48 63.45
CA ALA A 17 -18.56 -5.04 62.98
C ALA A 17 -18.44 -5.02 61.43
N ILE A 18 -19.17 -5.89 60.73
CA ILE A 18 -19.19 -5.92 59.26
C ILE A 18 -19.93 -4.71 58.67
N ILE A 19 -20.85 -4.10 59.44
CA ILE A 19 -21.59 -2.91 59.02
C ILE A 19 -20.73 -1.63 59.10
N PHE A 20 -19.61 -1.64 59.84
CA PHE A 20 -18.74 -0.46 60.01
C PHE A 20 -17.51 -0.44 59.07
N ALA A 21 -17.23 -1.53 58.35
CA ALA A 21 -16.07 -1.63 57.43
C ALA A 21 -16.42 -1.45 55.95
N VAL A 22 -17.70 -1.31 55.61
CA VAL A 22 -18.08 -0.74 54.31
C VAL A 22 -17.83 0.75 54.42
N SER A 23 -16.63 1.16 54.00
CA SER A 23 -16.45 2.52 53.51
C SER A 23 -17.56 2.73 52.51
N PHE A 24 -18.51 3.59 52.83
CA PHE A 24 -19.36 4.18 51.81
C PHE A 24 -18.37 4.78 50.83
N ALA A 25 -18.15 4.13 49.69
CA ALA A 25 -17.81 4.88 48.51
C ALA A 25 -18.97 5.85 48.40
N ASN A 26 -18.73 7.11 48.78
CA ASN A 26 -19.65 8.19 48.46
C ASN A 26 -19.92 8.01 46.98
N ALA A 27 -21.11 7.49 46.66
CA ALA A 27 -21.66 7.67 45.33
C ALA A 27 -21.62 9.18 45.16
N GLY A 28 -20.69 9.65 44.34
CA GLY A 28 -20.53 11.07 44.05
C GLY A 28 -21.92 11.55 43.67
N ASP A 29 -22.50 12.39 44.50
CA ASP A 29 -23.74 13.05 44.20
C ASP A 29 -23.56 13.69 42.81
N SER A 30 -24.50 13.42 41.91
CA SER A 30 -24.56 14.01 40.57
C SER A 30 -24.52 15.54 40.57
N THR A 31 -24.74 16.18 41.74
CA THR A 31 -24.59 17.63 41.92
C THR A 31 -23.15 18.09 42.19
N SER A 32 -22.23 17.17 42.53
CA SER A 32 -20.81 17.48 42.77
C SER A 32 -19.97 17.54 41.48
N PHE A 33 -20.58 17.18 40.35
CA PHE A 33 -19.96 17.40 39.05
C PHE A 33 -19.94 18.91 38.75
N ASN A 34 -18.79 19.53 39.03
CA ASN A 34 -18.45 20.86 38.53
C ASN A 34 -17.75 20.70 37.17
N PRO A 35 -18.44 20.92 36.03
CA PRO A 35 -17.84 20.81 34.69
C PRO A 35 -16.69 21.80 34.46
N THR A 36 -16.53 22.80 35.32
CA THR A 36 -15.46 23.79 35.27
C THR A 36 -14.21 23.35 36.04
N ALA A 37 -14.33 22.38 36.96
CA ALA A 37 -13.22 21.85 37.77
C ALA A 37 -12.64 20.53 37.23
N VAL A 38 -13.36 19.85 36.33
CA VAL A 38 -12.88 18.67 35.61
C VAL A 38 -12.79 19.02 34.13
N THR A 39 -11.59 19.29 33.64
CA THR A 39 -11.35 19.27 32.20
C THR A 39 -11.55 17.83 31.74
N VAL A 40 -12.72 17.51 31.20
CA VAL A 40 -12.88 16.33 30.35
C VAL A 40 -11.96 16.57 29.16
N GLN A 41 -10.79 15.94 29.16
CA GLN A 41 -9.97 15.82 27.96
C GLN A 41 -10.74 14.90 27.02
N VAL A 42 -11.68 15.50 26.27
CA VAL A 42 -12.24 14.86 25.10
C VAL A 42 -11.09 14.72 24.12
N ASP A 43 -10.42 13.56 24.11
CA ASP A 43 -9.63 13.13 22.95
C ASP A 43 -10.63 12.85 21.81
N SER A 44 -11.17 13.94 21.25
CA SER A 44 -12.12 14.04 20.14
C SER A 44 -13.20 12.95 20.03
N ILE A 45 -14.40 13.20 20.56
CA ILE A 45 -15.62 12.60 20.04
C ILE A 45 -15.93 13.34 18.72
N GLY A 46 -15.34 12.90 17.60
CA GLY A 46 -15.64 13.39 16.25
C GLY A 46 -14.48 13.90 15.38
N GLY A 47 -13.22 13.55 15.67
CA GLY A 47 -12.05 14.00 14.89
C GLY A 47 -11.33 12.86 14.17
N VAL A 48 -10.79 13.13 12.98
CA VAL A 48 -9.86 12.24 12.26
C VAL A 48 -8.70 11.84 13.21
N PRO A 49 -8.41 10.54 13.43
CA PRO A 49 -7.33 10.12 14.32
C PRO A 49 -5.95 10.63 13.89
N ILE A 50 -5.09 10.97 14.86
CA ILE A 50 -3.69 11.32 14.58
C ILE A 50 -2.98 10.14 13.92
N GLY A 51 -2.21 10.42 12.86
CA GLY A 51 -1.59 9.41 12.01
C GLY A 51 -2.44 8.98 10.82
N SER A 52 -3.69 9.43 10.70
CA SER A 52 -4.52 9.13 9.53
C SER A 52 -3.93 9.76 8.27
N ILE A 53 -3.81 8.96 7.22
CA ILE A 53 -3.39 9.39 5.89
C ILE A 53 -4.63 9.73 5.06
N ILE A 54 -4.69 10.93 4.47
CA ILE A 54 -5.83 11.41 3.71
C ILE A 54 -5.32 11.96 2.36
N PRO A 55 -5.97 11.63 1.23
CA PRO A 55 -5.74 12.33 -0.03
C PRO A 55 -6.32 13.74 0.04
N TRP A 56 -5.52 14.75 -0.27
CA TRP A 56 -5.89 16.15 -0.21
C TRP A 56 -5.83 16.81 -1.60
N PRO A 57 -6.87 17.57 -2.00
CA PRO A 57 -6.99 18.07 -3.37
C PRO A 57 -6.20 19.36 -3.65
N SER A 58 -5.58 19.97 -2.63
CA SER A 58 -4.83 21.23 -2.76
C SER A 58 -3.34 21.00 -2.46
N SER A 59 -2.49 21.91 -2.91
CA SER A 59 -1.04 21.89 -2.65
C SER A 59 -0.65 22.38 -1.25
N THR A 60 -1.61 22.80 -0.43
CA THR A 60 -1.35 23.28 0.94
C THR A 60 -2.14 22.43 1.94
N PRO A 61 -1.45 21.74 2.88
CA PRO A 61 -2.13 20.98 3.92
C PRO A 61 -2.97 21.91 4.81
N PRO A 62 -4.15 21.46 5.30
CA PRO A 62 -4.87 22.17 6.33
C PRO A 62 -4.04 22.30 7.61
N LYS A 63 -4.46 23.21 8.49
CA LYS A 63 -3.92 23.30 9.85
C LYS A 63 -3.94 21.93 10.53
N ASP A 64 -2.87 21.62 11.27
CA ASP A 64 -2.69 20.38 12.05
C ASP A 64 -2.54 19.11 11.19
N TYR A 65 -2.23 19.26 9.91
CA TYR A 65 -1.79 18.19 9.01
C TYR A 65 -0.39 18.49 8.48
N LEU A 66 0.35 17.44 8.15
CA LEU A 66 1.65 17.51 7.47
C LEU A 66 1.56 16.78 6.13
N GLU A 67 2.30 17.22 5.14
CA GLU A 67 2.45 16.49 3.87
C GLU A 67 3.31 15.23 4.07
N CYS A 68 2.94 14.12 3.45
CA CYS A 68 3.70 12.87 3.43
C CYS A 68 4.80 12.89 2.36
N ASN A 69 5.82 13.74 2.57
CA ASN A 69 6.96 13.96 1.68
C ASN A 69 8.31 13.55 2.30
N GLY A 70 8.29 12.69 3.34
CA GLY A 70 9.51 12.26 4.03
C GLY A 70 10.13 13.27 5.00
N GLN A 71 9.52 14.46 5.20
CA GLN A 71 10.06 15.48 6.09
C GLN A 71 10.17 15.02 7.55
N SER A 72 11.20 15.53 8.24
CA SER A 72 11.35 15.38 9.69
C SER A 72 10.38 16.26 10.45
N PHE A 73 9.95 15.83 11.64
CA PHE A 73 9.13 16.61 12.55
C PHE A 73 9.66 16.58 13.99
N SER A 74 9.34 17.62 14.75
CA SER A 74 9.71 17.71 16.17
C SER A 74 8.79 16.85 17.04
N ALA A 75 9.36 15.86 17.73
CA ALA A 75 8.63 15.03 18.69
C ALA A 75 8.05 15.83 19.87
N ALA A 76 8.63 16.99 20.20
CA ALA A 76 8.09 17.89 21.22
C ALA A 76 6.82 18.60 20.73
N THR A 77 6.73 18.90 19.43
CA THR A 77 5.55 19.55 18.82
C THR A 77 4.45 18.54 18.47
N TYR A 78 4.84 17.32 18.07
CA TYR A 78 3.92 16.27 17.61
C TYR A 78 4.15 14.93 18.33
N PRO A 79 4.00 14.87 19.67
CA PRO A 79 4.27 13.65 20.44
C PRO A 79 3.30 12.51 20.10
N LYS A 80 2.01 12.81 19.88
CA LYS A 80 1.00 11.83 19.48
C LYS A 80 1.27 11.24 18.09
N LEU A 81 1.78 12.05 17.15
CA LEU A 81 2.18 11.58 15.82
C LEU A 81 3.37 10.61 15.90
N LYS A 82 4.37 10.92 16.74
CA LYS A 82 5.50 10.01 16.98
C LYS A 82 5.01 8.63 17.47
N VAL A 83 4.04 8.60 18.39
CA VAL A 83 3.44 7.35 18.86
C VAL A 83 2.75 6.62 17.71
N ALA A 84 1.96 7.33 16.89
CA ALA A 84 1.27 6.75 15.73
C ALA A 84 2.24 6.18 14.68
N LEU A 85 3.45 6.75 14.57
CA LEU A 85 4.51 6.29 13.67
C LEU A 85 5.55 5.39 14.36
N ASN A 86 5.17 4.71 15.45
CA ASN A 86 6.02 3.75 16.15
C ASN A 86 7.40 4.31 16.55
N GLY A 87 7.45 5.56 16.97
CA GLY A 87 8.66 6.24 17.42
C GLY A 87 9.42 7.00 16.33
N ALA A 88 9.03 6.89 15.05
CA ALA A 88 9.66 7.63 13.97
C ALA A 88 9.47 9.15 14.15
N THR A 89 10.43 9.91 13.62
CA THR A 89 10.44 11.38 13.62
C THR A 89 10.42 11.95 12.21
N THR A 90 10.06 11.12 11.24
CA THR A 90 9.81 11.49 9.85
C THR A 90 8.44 11.01 9.46
N VAL A 91 7.73 11.79 8.64
CA VAL A 91 6.51 11.32 8.00
C VAL A 91 6.88 10.37 6.85
N PRO A 92 5.98 9.47 6.42
CA PRO A 92 6.20 8.69 5.21
C PRO A 92 6.41 9.59 3.99
N ASP A 93 7.11 9.07 2.99
CA ASP A 93 7.18 9.68 1.65
C ASP A 93 6.30 8.89 0.69
N TYR A 94 5.17 9.48 0.31
CA TYR A 94 4.16 8.89 -0.57
C TYR A 94 3.99 9.68 -1.87
N GLN A 95 4.94 10.56 -2.19
CA GLN A 95 4.99 11.19 -3.51
C GLN A 95 5.21 10.10 -4.57
N ASP A 96 4.40 10.14 -5.63
CA ASP A 96 4.40 9.17 -6.74
C ASP A 96 4.10 7.71 -6.33
N GLU A 97 3.56 7.47 -5.13
CA GLU A 97 3.25 6.12 -4.63
C GLU A 97 1.74 5.85 -4.62
N PHE A 98 1.35 4.61 -4.97
CA PHE A 98 0.00 4.11 -4.73
C PHE A 98 -0.08 3.34 -3.41
N LEU A 99 -1.01 3.74 -2.54
CA LEU A 99 -1.24 3.05 -1.28
C LEU A 99 -2.03 1.75 -1.50
N ARG A 100 -1.60 0.67 -0.83
CA ARG A 100 -2.31 -0.61 -0.81
C ARG A 100 -2.32 -1.21 0.59
N GLY A 101 -3.30 -2.06 0.84
CA GLY A 101 -3.42 -2.79 2.10
C GLY A 101 -2.19 -3.67 2.37
N ALA A 102 -1.74 -3.65 3.62
CA ALA A 102 -0.79 -4.63 4.15
C ALA A 102 -1.44 -6.02 4.22
N SER A 103 -0.62 -7.06 4.18
CA SER A 103 -1.03 -8.47 4.26
C SER A 103 0.06 -9.30 4.96
N ALA A 104 -0.18 -10.59 5.18
CA ALA A 104 0.84 -11.48 5.77
C ALA A 104 2.16 -11.50 4.96
N SER A 105 2.08 -11.32 3.64
CA SER A 105 3.24 -11.23 2.74
C SER A 105 3.75 -9.80 2.53
N ARG A 106 3.14 -8.79 3.17
CA ARG A 106 3.39 -7.37 2.91
C ARG A 106 3.27 -6.54 4.18
N ALA A 107 4.41 -6.21 4.79
CA ALA A 107 4.45 -5.37 5.98
C ALA A 107 4.00 -3.92 5.68
N VAL A 108 3.47 -3.24 6.70
CA VAL A 108 3.16 -1.79 6.64
C VAL A 108 4.45 -1.01 6.33
N GLY A 109 4.36 -0.06 5.39
CA GLY A 109 5.50 0.75 4.96
C GLY A 109 6.43 0.10 3.92
N SER A 110 6.20 -1.16 3.54
CA SER A 110 7.01 -1.82 2.50
C SER A 110 6.66 -1.33 1.09
N LYS A 111 7.69 -0.90 0.34
CA LYS A 111 7.56 -0.50 -1.07
C LYS A 111 7.49 -1.73 -1.98
N GLN A 112 6.75 -1.61 -3.08
CA GLN A 112 6.76 -2.56 -4.18
C GLN A 112 6.83 -1.76 -5.47
N VAL A 113 7.79 -2.10 -6.32
CA VAL A 113 7.95 -1.50 -7.64
C VAL A 113 6.83 -1.93 -8.59
N ASP A 114 6.70 -1.21 -9.70
CA ASP A 114 5.73 -1.53 -10.73
C ASP A 114 5.99 -2.92 -11.33
N ALA A 115 4.90 -3.58 -11.71
CA ALA A 115 4.95 -4.85 -12.39
C ALA A 115 3.74 -4.97 -13.32
N ILE A 116 3.97 -5.58 -14.49
CA ILE A 116 2.90 -5.97 -15.41
C ILE A 116 2.69 -7.48 -15.35
N ARG A 117 1.49 -7.92 -15.74
CA ARG A 117 1.25 -9.34 -16.02
C ARG A 117 2.06 -9.76 -17.24
N ASN A 118 2.31 -11.07 -17.37
CA ASN A 118 3.03 -11.63 -18.50
C ASN A 118 2.37 -11.23 -19.84
N ILE A 119 3.17 -10.74 -20.79
CA ILE A 119 2.74 -10.50 -22.17
C ILE A 119 3.16 -11.71 -22.98
N THR A 120 2.20 -12.33 -23.67
CA THR A 120 2.46 -13.54 -24.45
C THR A 120 2.36 -13.26 -25.94
N GLY A 121 3.12 -14.06 -26.69
CA GLY A 121 3.09 -14.09 -28.13
C GLY A 121 3.94 -15.25 -28.63
N SER A 122 3.77 -15.60 -29.89
CA SER A 122 4.58 -16.61 -30.55
C SER A 122 4.82 -16.21 -32.00
N PHE A 123 5.87 -16.75 -32.59
CA PHE A 123 6.07 -16.71 -34.02
C PHE A 123 6.49 -18.09 -34.49
N TYR A 124 6.11 -18.46 -35.70
CA TYR A 124 6.60 -19.68 -36.33
C TYR A 124 7.90 -19.37 -37.06
N ALA A 125 8.95 -20.05 -36.61
CA ALA A 125 10.25 -20.11 -37.23
C ALA A 125 10.36 -21.49 -37.89
N GLY A 126 10.36 -21.54 -39.22
CA GLY A 126 10.48 -22.78 -39.96
C GLY A 126 11.53 -22.66 -41.05
N GLU A 127 12.26 -23.74 -41.28
CA GLU A 127 13.06 -23.93 -42.49
C GLU A 127 12.09 -24.20 -43.64
N PHE A 128 11.99 -23.26 -44.57
CA PHE A 128 11.27 -23.50 -45.82
C PHE A 128 12.33 -23.68 -46.89
N ASN A 129 12.37 -24.85 -47.52
CA ASN A 129 12.87 -24.97 -48.89
C ASN A 129 12.08 -23.96 -49.72
N SER A 130 12.69 -22.81 -49.99
CA SER A 130 12.03 -21.72 -50.68
C SER A 130 11.74 -22.12 -52.13
N LEU A 131 10.90 -21.31 -52.77
CA LEU A 131 10.61 -21.32 -54.20
C LEU A 131 11.87 -21.21 -55.10
N ASP A 132 13.06 -21.06 -54.50
CA ASP A 132 14.38 -20.99 -55.14
C ASP A 132 15.28 -22.22 -54.83
N GLY A 133 14.79 -23.21 -54.08
CA GLY A 133 15.50 -24.47 -53.83
C GLY A 133 16.65 -24.42 -52.85
N ASP A 134 16.74 -23.40 -51.98
CA ASP A 134 17.75 -23.35 -50.91
C ASP A 134 17.30 -24.18 -49.69
N PRO A 135 18.01 -25.27 -49.35
CA PRO A 135 17.67 -26.12 -48.22
C PRO A 135 17.95 -25.50 -46.85
N ASN A 136 18.61 -24.33 -46.76
CA ASN A 136 18.97 -23.69 -45.49
C ASN A 136 18.16 -22.42 -45.18
N ALA A 137 17.11 -22.11 -45.95
CA ALA A 137 16.37 -20.85 -45.80
C ALA A 137 15.42 -20.87 -44.58
N PHE A 138 15.75 -20.06 -43.57
CA PHE A 138 14.92 -19.81 -42.39
C PHE A 138 13.87 -18.72 -42.69
N THR A 139 12.58 -19.06 -42.68
CA THR A 139 11.49 -18.08 -42.93
C THR A 139 10.57 -17.96 -41.71
N VAL A 140 10.33 -16.72 -41.28
CA VAL A 140 9.32 -16.41 -40.26
C VAL A 140 7.97 -16.25 -40.96
N MET A 141 7.06 -17.19 -40.75
CA MET A 141 5.80 -17.21 -41.50
C MET A 141 4.73 -16.28 -40.95
N LYS A 142 4.49 -16.31 -39.63
CA LYS A 142 3.44 -15.52 -38.96
C LYS A 142 3.79 -15.30 -37.49
N GLY A 143 3.64 -14.07 -37.02
CA GLY A 143 3.63 -13.72 -35.60
C GLY A 143 2.20 -13.68 -35.03
N LYS A 144 2.05 -13.91 -33.73
CA LYS A 144 0.82 -13.80 -32.95
C LYS A 144 1.09 -13.10 -31.62
N GLY A 145 0.13 -12.30 -31.15
CA GLY A 145 0.24 -11.57 -29.89
C GLY A 145 1.16 -10.36 -30.06
N ALA A 146 2.10 -10.19 -29.14
CA ALA A 146 3.08 -9.10 -29.23
C ALA A 146 4.11 -9.26 -30.36
N PHE A 147 4.06 -10.33 -31.16
CA PHE A 147 4.96 -10.55 -32.28
C PHE A 147 4.25 -10.38 -33.62
N SER A 148 4.92 -9.71 -34.56
CA SER A 148 4.49 -9.59 -35.96
C SER A 148 5.67 -9.76 -36.92
N SER A 149 5.38 -10.11 -38.19
CA SER A 149 6.40 -10.13 -39.23
C SER A 149 6.78 -8.70 -39.59
N GLY A 150 8.06 -8.37 -39.43
CA GLY A 150 8.61 -7.05 -39.71
C GLY A 150 9.02 -6.83 -41.16
N GLY A 151 8.70 -7.77 -42.06
CA GLY A 151 9.12 -7.75 -43.46
C GLY A 151 10.55 -8.27 -43.68
N VAL A 152 10.96 -8.32 -44.95
CA VAL A 152 12.32 -8.68 -45.37
C VAL A 152 13.19 -7.43 -45.35
N THR A 153 14.33 -7.48 -44.66
CA THR A 153 15.28 -6.35 -44.65
C THR A 153 16.60 -6.80 -45.30
N SER A 154 16.87 -6.24 -46.49
CA SER A 154 18.04 -6.50 -47.37
C SER A 154 18.08 -7.84 -48.13
N ILE A 155 18.37 -7.69 -49.43
CA ILE A 155 18.89 -8.69 -50.36
C ILE A 155 20.40 -8.44 -50.42
N HIS A 156 21.21 -9.38 -49.95
CA HIS A 156 22.65 -9.32 -50.20
C HIS A 156 22.93 -10.05 -51.52
N GLY A 157 22.93 -9.30 -52.63
CA GLY A 157 23.32 -9.83 -53.92
C GLY A 157 24.84 -9.95 -54.01
N TRP A 158 25.41 -11.04 -53.52
CA TRP A 158 26.80 -11.36 -53.84
C TRP A 158 26.83 -11.94 -55.25
N GLY A 159 27.38 -11.17 -56.19
CA GLY A 159 27.64 -11.66 -57.54
C GLY A 159 28.67 -12.79 -57.48
N SER A 160 28.28 -13.97 -57.93
CA SER A 160 29.24 -15.01 -58.32
C SER A 160 28.87 -15.53 -59.70
N GLN A 161 29.89 -15.89 -60.46
CA GLN A 161 29.83 -16.40 -61.83
C GLN A 161 29.12 -17.77 -61.89
N SER A 162 27.83 -17.82 -61.54
CA SER A 162 26.82 -18.86 -61.82
C SER A 162 25.69 -18.76 -60.78
N GLY A 163 24.67 -17.94 -61.04
CA GLY A 163 23.43 -17.91 -60.24
C GLY A 163 23.42 -16.86 -59.14
N PHE A 164 22.38 -16.04 -59.13
CA PHE A 164 22.13 -15.07 -58.07
C PHE A 164 21.51 -15.80 -56.87
N HIS A 165 22.21 -15.88 -55.74
CA HIS A 165 21.61 -16.25 -54.46
C HIS A 165 21.16 -14.97 -53.75
N SER A 166 19.91 -14.91 -53.33
CA SER A 166 19.40 -13.79 -52.53
C SER A 166 19.35 -14.21 -51.07
N ASP A 167 20.29 -13.70 -50.26
CA ASP A 167 20.20 -13.83 -48.81
C ASP A 167 19.04 -12.97 -48.31
N HIS A 168 18.02 -13.62 -47.75
CA HIS A 168 16.85 -12.96 -47.16
C HIS A 168 16.97 -12.96 -45.63
N THR A 169 17.05 -11.78 -45.00
CA THR A 169 16.86 -11.69 -43.55
C THR A 169 15.42 -11.33 -43.20
N TYR A 170 14.81 -12.14 -42.32
CA TYR A 170 13.44 -11.94 -41.86
C TYR A 170 13.44 -11.24 -40.51
N ARG A 171 12.76 -10.10 -40.43
CA ARG A 171 12.63 -9.33 -39.19
C ARG A 171 11.42 -9.80 -38.40
N ILE A 172 11.59 -9.93 -37.08
CA ILE A 172 10.48 -10.13 -36.14
C ILE A 172 10.34 -8.86 -35.32
N ASP A 173 9.14 -8.29 -35.33
CA ASP A 173 8.82 -7.13 -34.50
C ASP A 173 8.18 -7.58 -33.20
N PHE A 174 8.73 -7.13 -32.08
CA PHE A 174 8.06 -7.16 -30.79
C PHE A 174 7.41 -5.81 -30.51
N LYS A 175 6.10 -5.81 -30.31
CA LYS A 175 5.29 -4.63 -30.01
C LYS A 175 4.32 -4.93 -28.88
N ALA A 176 4.69 -4.57 -27.66
CA ALA A 176 3.81 -4.69 -26.50
C ALA A 176 2.49 -3.89 -26.66
N SER A 177 2.53 -2.79 -27.42
CA SER A 177 1.39 -1.93 -27.77
C SER A 177 0.23 -2.70 -28.42
N ASP A 178 0.52 -3.84 -29.06
CA ASP A 178 -0.48 -4.64 -29.76
C ASP A 178 -1.35 -5.45 -28.78
N GLN A 179 -0.94 -5.56 -27.52
CA GLN A 179 -1.67 -6.29 -26.47
C GLN A 179 -2.09 -5.38 -25.30
N VAL A 180 -1.30 -4.34 -25.00
CA VAL A 180 -1.53 -3.44 -23.87
C VAL A 180 -1.11 -2.01 -24.21
N PRO A 181 -1.74 -0.98 -23.62
CA PRO A 181 -1.23 0.40 -23.72
C PRO A 181 0.20 0.50 -23.17
N THR A 182 1.05 1.28 -23.84
CA THR A 182 2.46 1.45 -23.44
C THR A 182 2.79 2.92 -23.15
N ALA A 183 3.72 3.13 -22.23
CA ALA A 183 4.33 4.41 -21.87
C ALA A 183 5.71 4.13 -21.25
N ASN A 184 6.47 5.18 -20.87
CA ASN A 184 7.73 5.03 -20.15
C ASN A 184 7.57 4.44 -18.74
N GLU A 185 6.36 4.49 -18.17
CA GLU A 185 6.01 4.04 -16.83
C GLU A 185 4.72 3.22 -16.89
N ASN A 186 4.66 2.09 -16.19
CA ASN A 186 3.44 1.33 -16.04
C ASN A 186 2.54 1.92 -14.94
N ARG A 187 1.47 2.59 -15.35
CA ARG A 187 0.50 3.17 -14.42
C ARG A 187 -0.94 3.05 -14.94
N PRO A 188 -1.91 2.81 -14.05
CA PRO A 188 -3.31 3.04 -14.41
C PRO A 188 -3.54 4.54 -14.63
N ARG A 189 -4.66 4.87 -15.30
CA ARG A 189 -5.15 6.26 -15.30
C ARG A 189 -5.35 6.72 -13.86
N ASN A 190 -4.77 7.85 -13.51
CA ASN A 190 -4.81 8.41 -12.16
C ASN A 190 -4.93 9.94 -12.20
N VAL A 191 -5.28 10.51 -11.04
CA VAL A 191 -5.28 11.95 -10.77
C VAL A 191 -4.43 12.16 -9.52
N ALA A 192 -3.48 13.08 -9.58
CA ALA A 192 -2.58 13.37 -8.48
C ALA A 192 -3.31 14.11 -7.35
N VAL A 193 -3.03 13.70 -6.12
CA VAL A 193 -3.46 14.32 -4.87
C VAL A 193 -2.26 14.35 -3.92
N MET A 194 -2.23 15.31 -3.01
CA MET A 194 -1.23 15.32 -1.95
C MET A 194 -1.66 14.39 -0.83
N TYR A 195 -0.81 13.45 -0.43
CA TYR A 195 -1.06 12.69 0.80
C TYR A 195 -0.69 13.54 2.02
N ILE A 196 -1.63 13.68 2.94
CA ILE A 196 -1.42 14.38 4.22
C ILE A 196 -1.62 13.42 5.39
N ILE A 197 -0.89 13.64 6.48
CA ILE A 197 -1.02 12.93 7.75
C ILE A 197 -1.55 13.86 8.84
N ARG A 198 -2.57 13.42 9.57
CA ARG A 198 -3.09 14.14 10.75
C ARG A 198 -2.01 14.21 11.83
N ALA A 199 -1.60 15.41 12.22
CA ALA A 199 -0.45 15.61 13.10
C ALA A 199 -0.82 16.08 14.53
N LYS A 200 -1.95 16.79 14.70
CA LYS A 200 -2.48 17.21 16.02
C LYS A 200 -3.96 16.88 16.17
#